data_AF-A0AAV6YTQ1-F1
#
_entry.id   AF-A0AAV6YTQ1-F1
#
_cell.length_a   1.000
_cell.length_b   1.000
_cell.length_c   1.000
_cell.angle_alpha   90.00
_cell.angle_beta   90.00
_cell.angle_gamma   90.00
#
_symmetry.space_group_name_H-M   'P 1'
#
loop_
_entity.id
_entity.type
_entity.pdbx_description
1 polymer ?
#
loop_
_entity_poly.entity_id
_entity_poly.type
_entity_poly.pdbx_seq_one_letter_code
_entity_poly.pdbx_strand_id
1 'polypeptide(L)'
;MPGTSALSGVKPPIHEQITELQKKIQLLDGDHKAYQESASTTILKNWESIQFLRQENKKLHKKLADALAGDEKVIKEAFHSHVVERAAMRSKSGQAAVQLMDQKLCDKIKRLNALHHQTEVRKKRLDELQMIYKQNTAVEEEKTDKDGGAAQEEQVIALGRFYRASCQTLRLLENRLEKAQLKLQESEHIYSVYQKLKDHMQEESLTFQSQLDLLEAEILRQRNELKELQMMNKDAVMSRDMARADLQRQEEDFHRERRERERILQEYKRQAEERRMFAERAERRAQRVTLPGEDAPTDIQLVSNVHEEEKAIRTYQEAFQRIKEATGVTDTQEVVRRFIAQGETHRHLEELKSENEKTLVRLKEEKERLQDAFQELKYSGEAKLSSGQQVLEELQAHLQKEEKRRDKYKEEFEKMTKILVAGKSGVDHLATKVQHIKVPRSHFPAKDLSPQSDEYVLDILDTTDQKLQKLLEELEGQNIGEILRQMEEEEFQASIEGKLPAFNVRIPLPAATKPDTFEDDEDSGEDEGDVVTRASLKKQSQQIIESKTKRKSRPKKKKGKQ
;
A
#
# COMPACT_ATOMS: atom_id res chain seq x y z
N MET A 1 -36.37 29.40 -17.69
CA MET A 1 -36.48 30.62 -18.52
C MET A 1 -36.43 30.18 -19.97
N PRO A 2 -37.48 30.43 -20.77
CA PRO A 2 -37.48 30.09 -22.18
C PRO A 2 -36.52 31.03 -22.93
N GLY A 3 -35.64 30.44 -23.73
CA GLY A 3 -34.65 31.17 -24.53
C GLY A 3 -35.32 31.94 -25.66
N THR A 4 -35.34 33.26 -25.53
CA THR A 4 -35.65 34.18 -26.62
C THR A 4 -34.42 34.32 -27.51
N SER A 5 -34.47 33.72 -28.71
CA SER A 5 -33.58 34.03 -29.82
C SER A 5 -33.81 35.47 -30.27
N ALA A 6 -32.94 36.39 -29.87
CA ALA A 6 -32.95 37.76 -30.36
C ALA A 6 -32.23 37.83 -31.73
N LEU A 7 -32.93 38.36 -32.73
CA LEU A 7 -32.39 38.74 -34.03
C LEU A 7 -31.33 39.84 -33.84
N SER A 8 -30.08 39.55 -34.22
CA SER A 8 -28.96 40.48 -34.15
C SER A 8 -29.10 41.56 -35.22
N GLY A 9 -29.26 42.84 -34.81
CA GLY A 9 -29.06 43.95 -35.75
C GLY A 9 -29.68 45.31 -35.43
N VAL A 10 -30.78 45.36 -34.67
CA VAL A 10 -31.39 46.64 -34.26
C VAL A 10 -30.91 46.93 -32.84
N LYS A 11 -30.16 48.02 -32.64
CA LYS A 11 -29.88 48.50 -31.28
C LYS A 11 -31.23 48.72 -30.59
N PRO A 12 -31.52 48.04 -29.47
CA PRO A 12 -32.80 48.18 -28.80
C PRO A 12 -32.99 49.67 -28.43
N PRO A 13 -34.24 50.18 -28.39
CA PRO A 13 -34.52 51.57 -28.04
C PRO A 13 -33.66 52.03 -26.86
N ILE A 14 -33.20 53.29 -26.84
CA ILE A 14 -32.32 53.80 -25.75
C ILE A 14 -32.89 53.47 -24.37
N HIS A 15 -34.22 53.47 -24.22
CA HIS A 15 -34.90 53.05 -23.00
C HIS A 15 -34.62 51.59 -22.62
N GLU A 16 -34.68 50.65 -23.56
CA GLU A 16 -34.34 49.25 -23.32
C GLU A 16 -32.86 49.06 -22.94
N GLN A 17 -31.93 49.79 -23.58
CA GLN A 17 -30.51 49.78 -23.19
C GLN A 17 -30.29 50.32 -21.77
N ILE A 18 -31.01 51.38 -21.40
CA ILE A 18 -31.00 51.91 -20.02
C ILE A 18 -31.55 50.86 -19.06
N THR A 19 -32.64 50.16 -19.39
CA THR A 19 -33.18 49.09 -18.53
C THR A 19 -32.24 47.89 -18.44
N GLU A 20 -31.50 47.57 -19.50
CA GLU A 20 -30.51 46.50 -19.51
C GLU A 20 -29.30 46.86 -18.64
N LEU A 21 -28.80 48.11 -18.75
CA LEU A 21 -27.74 48.62 -17.87
C LEU A 21 -28.21 48.69 -16.42
N GLN A 22 -29.45 49.10 -16.15
CA GLN A 22 -30.03 49.09 -14.79
C GLN A 22 -30.13 47.66 -14.24
N LYS A 23 -30.56 46.69 -15.05
CA LYS A 23 -30.55 45.27 -14.66
C LYS A 23 -29.14 44.75 -14.40
N LYS A 24 -28.16 45.15 -15.22
CA LYS A 24 -26.75 44.78 -15.03
C LYS A 24 -26.16 45.39 -13.75
N ILE A 25 -26.50 46.64 -13.44
CA ILE A 25 -26.13 47.30 -12.18
C ILE A 25 -26.79 46.57 -11.01
N GLN A 26 -28.09 46.26 -11.08
CA GLN A 26 -28.78 45.49 -10.03
C GLN A 26 -28.16 44.10 -9.81
N LEU A 27 -27.72 43.43 -10.89
CA LEU A 27 -27.04 42.15 -10.79
C LEU A 27 -25.67 42.29 -10.10
N LEU A 28 -24.89 43.30 -10.49
CA LEU A 28 -23.60 43.61 -9.87
C LEU A 28 -23.74 44.02 -8.39
N ASP A 29 -24.77 44.79 -8.06
CA ASP A 29 -25.09 45.15 -6.67
C ASP A 29 -25.51 43.91 -5.86
N GLY A 30 -26.26 42.99 -6.49
CA GLY A 30 -26.61 41.70 -5.92
C GLY A 30 -25.39 40.81 -5.66
N ASP A 31 -24.48 40.69 -6.63
CA ASP A 31 -23.23 39.94 -6.52
C ASP A 31 -22.30 40.56 -5.48
N HIS A 32 -22.19 41.89 -5.45
CA HIS A 32 -21.39 42.60 -4.45
C HIS A 32 -21.96 42.40 -3.05
N LYS A 33 -23.28 42.43 -2.89
CA LYS A 33 -23.94 42.13 -1.62
C LYS A 33 -23.75 40.67 -1.20
N ALA A 34 -23.91 39.71 -2.11
CA ALA A 34 -23.65 38.30 -1.84
C ALA A 34 -22.19 38.04 -1.46
N TYR A 35 -21.25 38.73 -2.12
CA TYR A 35 -19.83 38.65 -1.79
C TYR A 35 -19.54 39.23 -0.39
N GLN A 36 -20.12 40.38 -0.04
CA GLN A 36 -19.99 40.96 1.29
C GLN A 36 -20.62 40.08 2.38
N GLU A 37 -21.78 39.49 2.12
CA GLU A 37 -22.43 38.55 3.05
C GLU A 37 -21.60 37.27 3.22
N SER A 38 -21.05 36.73 2.13
CA SER A 38 -20.15 35.57 2.17
C SER A 38 -18.84 35.88 2.91
N ALA A 39 -18.25 37.06 2.68
CA ALA A 39 -17.06 37.52 3.40
C ALA A 39 -17.36 37.72 4.90
N SER A 40 -18.49 38.35 5.24
CA SER A 40 -18.91 38.57 6.62
C SER A 40 -19.18 37.26 7.37
N THR A 41 -19.88 36.31 6.74
CA THR A 41 -20.11 34.97 7.33
C THR A 41 -18.80 34.20 7.49
N THR A 42 -17.84 34.35 6.57
CA THR A 42 -16.51 33.75 6.69
C THR A 42 -15.71 34.37 7.83
N ILE A 43 -15.74 35.70 7.96
CA ILE A 43 -15.09 36.41 9.08
C ILE A 43 -15.70 35.97 10.42
N LEU A 44 -17.01 35.82 10.51
CA LEU A 44 -17.70 35.36 11.72
C LEU A 44 -17.31 33.92 12.08
N LYS A 45 -17.30 33.00 11.12
CA LYS A 45 -16.81 31.62 11.30
C LYS A 45 -15.34 31.58 11.74
N ASN A 46 -14.49 32.41 11.14
CA ASN A 46 -13.08 32.51 11.51
C ASN A 46 -12.93 33.05 12.94
N TRP A 47 -13.73 34.03 13.34
CA TRP A 47 -13.75 34.55 14.70
C TRP A 47 -14.20 33.48 15.71
N GLU A 48 -15.26 32.72 15.41
CA GLU A 48 -15.73 31.60 16.23
C GLU A 48 -14.65 30.51 16.37
N SER A 49 -13.98 30.16 15.27
CA SER A 49 -12.88 29.20 15.26
C SER A 49 -11.70 29.67 16.13
N ILE A 50 -11.31 30.95 16.01
CA ILE A 50 -10.25 31.54 16.85
C ILE A 50 -10.66 31.51 18.33
N GLN A 51 -11.91 31.82 18.67
CA GLN A 51 -12.39 31.76 20.05
C GLN A 51 -12.36 30.33 20.58
N PHE A 52 -12.82 29.36 19.79
CA PHE A 52 -12.75 27.95 20.13
C PHE A 52 -11.30 27.50 20.40
N LEU A 53 -10.38 27.81 19.48
CA LEU A 53 -8.95 27.47 19.62
C LEU A 53 -8.31 28.15 20.82
N ARG A 54 -8.69 29.39 21.16
CA ARG A 54 -8.22 30.07 22.38
C ARG A 54 -8.72 29.39 23.64
N GLN A 55 -9.98 28.97 23.68
CA GLN A 55 -10.53 28.23 24.82
C GLN A 55 -9.87 26.86 24.97
N GLU A 56 -9.61 26.16 23.86
CA GLU A 56 -8.91 24.89 23.85
C GLU A 56 -7.47 25.03 24.35
N ASN A 57 -6.72 26.01 23.85
CA ASN A 57 -5.38 26.31 24.36
C ASN A 57 -5.39 26.62 25.86
N LYS A 58 -6.36 27.40 26.34
CA LYS A 58 -6.51 27.66 27.79
C LYS A 58 -6.78 26.38 28.58
N LYS A 59 -7.61 25.46 28.06
CA LYS A 59 -7.85 24.15 28.68
C LYS A 59 -6.59 23.29 28.68
N LEU A 60 -5.84 23.25 27.59
CA LEU A 60 -4.59 22.50 27.47
C LEU A 60 -3.51 23.04 28.43
N HIS A 61 -3.35 24.36 28.50
CA HIS A 61 -2.45 24.98 29.48
C HIS A 61 -2.83 24.65 30.92
N LYS A 62 -4.13 24.63 31.24
CA LYS A 62 -4.61 24.21 32.57
C LYS A 62 -4.30 22.74 32.85
N LYS A 63 -4.58 21.84 31.90
CA LYS A 63 -4.23 20.41 32.02
C LYS A 63 -2.73 20.20 32.23
N LEU A 64 -1.90 20.93 31.49
CA LEU A 64 -0.44 20.87 31.66
C LEU A 64 -0.01 21.36 33.05
N ALA A 65 -0.58 22.48 33.51
CA ALA A 65 -0.30 23.00 34.86
C ALA A 65 -0.75 22.00 35.95
N ASP A 66 -1.91 21.39 35.80
CA ASP A 66 -2.44 20.38 36.74
C ASP A 66 -1.54 19.12 36.76
N ALA A 67 -1.04 18.67 35.60
CA ALA A 67 -0.09 17.56 35.51
C ALA A 67 1.26 17.87 36.16
N LEU A 68 1.84 19.05 35.89
CA LEU A 68 3.09 19.49 36.51
C LEU A 68 2.94 19.68 38.04
N ALA A 69 1.80 20.17 38.49
CA ALA A 69 1.49 20.27 39.92
C ALA A 69 1.31 18.88 40.56
N GLY A 70 0.76 17.91 39.82
CA GLY A 70 0.71 16.50 40.22
C GLY A 70 2.11 15.90 40.42
N ASP A 71 2.98 16.08 39.43
CA ASP A 71 4.39 15.66 39.50
C ASP A 71 5.12 16.30 40.69
N GLU A 72 4.95 17.61 40.93
CA GLU A 72 5.60 18.29 42.05
C GLU A 72 5.09 17.77 43.41
N LYS A 73 3.81 17.38 43.52
CA LYS A 73 3.26 16.76 44.74
C LYS A 73 3.84 15.38 44.98
N VAL A 74 3.87 14.52 43.96
CA VAL A 74 4.43 13.17 44.05
C VAL A 74 5.92 13.22 44.43
N ILE A 75 6.68 14.15 43.86
CA ILE A 75 8.10 14.35 44.21
C ILE A 75 8.25 14.85 45.66
N LYS A 76 7.41 15.79 46.10
CA LYS A 76 7.40 16.22 47.50
C LYS A 76 7.09 15.06 48.45
N GLU A 77 6.18 14.17 48.06
CA GLU A 77 5.75 13.02 48.85
C GLU A 77 6.82 11.91 48.91
N ALA A 78 7.44 11.59 47.78
CA ALA A 78 8.46 10.56 47.72
C ALA A 78 9.75 10.94 48.47
N PHE A 79 10.12 12.23 48.48
CA PHE A 79 11.36 12.71 49.09
C PHE A 79 11.15 13.40 50.45
N HIS A 80 10.11 13.04 51.23
CA HIS A 80 9.78 13.64 52.53
C HIS A 80 10.91 13.63 53.58
N SER A 81 11.78 12.62 53.56
CA SER A 81 12.95 12.49 54.45
C SER A 81 14.25 13.01 53.84
N HIS A 82 14.27 13.27 52.53
CA HIS A 82 15.47 13.57 51.74
C HIS A 82 15.42 14.99 51.17
N VAL A 83 15.81 15.97 51.98
CA VAL A 83 15.68 17.41 51.69
C VAL A 83 16.55 17.86 50.51
N VAL A 84 17.77 17.33 50.40
CA VAL A 84 18.74 17.68 49.34
C VAL A 84 18.28 17.14 47.99
N GLU A 85 17.84 15.89 47.97
CA GLU A 85 17.26 15.24 46.80
C GLU A 85 15.97 15.95 46.37
N ARG A 86 15.07 16.26 47.30
CA ARG A 86 13.82 16.97 46.99
C ARG A 86 14.08 18.31 46.30
N ALA A 87 15.06 19.08 46.78
CA ALA A 87 15.41 20.36 46.17
C ALA A 87 15.95 20.19 44.74
N ALA A 88 16.77 19.16 44.49
CA ALA A 88 17.32 18.86 43.17
C ALA A 88 16.28 18.33 42.16
N MET A 89 15.13 17.84 42.64
CA MET A 89 14.08 17.21 41.82
C MET A 89 12.85 18.10 41.59
N ARG A 90 12.74 19.25 42.27
CA ARG A 90 11.53 20.10 42.27
C ARG A 90 11.12 20.66 40.89
N SER A 91 12.07 20.82 39.96
CA SER A 91 11.82 21.35 38.60
C SER A 91 11.78 20.25 37.53
N LYS A 92 11.85 18.97 37.92
CA LYS A 92 11.92 17.84 37.01
C LYS A 92 10.59 17.08 37.02
N SER A 93 10.22 16.50 35.88
CA SER A 93 9.08 15.58 35.81
C SER A 93 9.37 14.32 36.64
N GLY A 94 8.30 13.66 37.11
CA GLY A 94 8.40 12.43 37.91
C GLY A 94 9.27 11.34 37.25
N GLN A 95 9.16 11.17 35.93
CA GLN A 95 9.96 10.18 35.19
C GLN A 95 11.46 10.53 35.16
N ALA A 96 11.78 11.79 34.90
CA ALA A 96 13.16 12.27 34.95
C ALA A 96 13.74 12.16 36.37
N ALA A 97 12.88 12.22 37.39
CA ALA A 97 13.30 12.05 38.76
C ALA A 97 13.67 10.61 39.11
N VAL A 98 12.91 9.64 38.61
CA VAL A 98 13.21 8.20 38.74
C VAL A 98 14.55 7.88 38.08
N GLN A 99 14.74 8.29 36.83
CA GLN A 99 15.99 8.01 36.08
C GLN A 99 17.24 8.53 36.80
N LEU A 100 17.17 9.72 37.38
CA LEU A 100 18.30 10.29 38.13
C LEU A 100 18.56 9.57 39.45
N MET A 101 17.53 9.07 40.11
CA MET A 101 17.71 8.25 41.32
C MET A 101 18.27 6.87 40.98
N ASP A 102 17.83 6.28 39.88
CA ASP A 102 18.35 5.00 39.39
C ASP A 102 19.85 5.11 39.07
N GLN A 103 20.27 6.18 38.38
CA GLN A 103 21.69 6.44 38.13
C GLN A 103 22.50 6.55 39.43
N LYS A 104 21.99 7.32 40.42
CA LYS A 104 22.64 7.42 41.73
C LYS A 104 22.70 6.09 42.47
N LEU A 105 21.67 5.26 42.33
CA LEU A 105 21.60 3.94 42.93
C LEU A 105 22.61 3.00 42.27
N CYS A 106 22.72 3.01 40.94
CA CYS A 106 23.75 2.28 40.21
C CYS A 106 25.17 2.67 40.65
N ASP A 107 25.43 3.96 40.86
CA ASP A 107 26.74 4.43 41.35
C ASP A 107 27.03 3.96 42.78
N LYS A 108 26.03 3.98 43.66
CA LYS A 108 26.17 3.43 45.02
C LYS A 108 26.40 1.93 45.01
N ILE A 109 25.71 1.17 44.17
CA ILE A 109 25.92 -0.27 43.99
C ILE A 109 27.34 -0.55 43.48
N LYS A 110 27.80 0.19 42.46
CA LYS A 110 29.18 0.06 41.95
C LYS A 110 30.22 0.30 43.04
N ARG A 111 30.03 1.33 43.87
CA ARG A 111 30.91 1.59 45.03
C ARG A 111 30.85 0.48 46.07
N LEU A 112 29.66 -0.04 46.38
CA LEU A 112 29.49 -1.15 47.31
C LEU A 112 30.20 -2.41 46.80
N ASN A 113 30.01 -2.77 45.54
CA ASN A 113 30.65 -3.92 44.91
C ASN A 113 32.18 -3.79 44.91
N ALA A 114 32.71 -2.58 44.66
CA ALA A 114 34.14 -2.32 44.77
C ALA A 114 34.67 -2.53 46.19
N LEU A 115 33.94 -2.05 47.21
CA LEU A 115 34.28 -2.28 48.62
C LEU A 115 34.16 -3.75 49.02
N HIS A 116 33.16 -4.47 48.50
CA HIS A 116 32.99 -5.90 48.73
C HIS A 116 34.17 -6.67 48.17
N HIS A 117 34.56 -6.39 46.93
CA HIS A 117 35.73 -7.00 46.30
C HIS A 117 37.01 -6.72 47.11
N GLN A 118 37.24 -5.48 47.54
CA GLN A 118 38.38 -5.15 48.40
C GLN A 118 38.36 -5.91 49.73
N THR A 119 37.18 -6.10 50.31
CA THR A 119 37.01 -6.85 51.57
C THR A 119 37.29 -8.34 51.36
N GLU A 120 36.80 -8.93 50.28
CA GLU A 120 37.06 -10.33 49.93
C GLU A 120 38.55 -10.59 49.66
N VAL A 121 39.21 -9.70 48.92
CA VAL A 121 40.65 -9.79 48.65
C VAL A 121 41.44 -9.75 49.96
N ARG A 122 41.10 -8.83 50.87
CA ARG A 122 41.73 -8.76 52.20
C ARG A 122 41.46 -10.00 53.05
N LYS A 123 40.24 -10.57 53.00
CA LYS A 123 39.90 -11.83 53.70
C LYS A 123 40.73 -13.00 53.18
N LYS A 124 40.79 -13.20 51.86
CA LYS A 124 41.62 -14.25 51.24
C LYS A 124 43.08 -14.12 51.65
N ARG A 125 43.62 -12.89 51.66
CA ARG A 125 45.00 -12.64 52.10
C ARG A 125 45.21 -12.97 53.58
N LEU A 126 44.22 -12.74 54.43
CA LEU A 126 44.26 -13.07 55.85
C LEU A 126 44.22 -14.59 56.06
N ASP A 127 43.37 -15.30 55.32
CA ASP A 127 43.28 -16.76 55.35
C ASP A 127 44.59 -17.41 54.90
N GLU A 128 45.22 -16.91 53.84
CA GLU A 128 46.57 -17.33 53.39
C GLU A 128 47.60 -17.19 54.51
N LEU A 129 47.65 -16.04 55.17
CA LEU A 129 48.59 -15.80 56.27
C LEU A 129 48.31 -16.69 57.49
N GLN A 130 47.04 -16.97 57.79
CA GLN A 130 46.67 -17.92 58.85
C GLN A 130 47.08 -19.34 58.52
N MET A 131 46.96 -19.77 57.26
CA MET A 131 47.41 -21.09 56.82
C MET A 131 48.93 -21.22 56.94
N ILE A 132 49.68 -20.20 56.51
CA ILE A 132 51.15 -20.16 56.67
C ILE A 132 51.54 -20.20 58.15
N TYR A 133 50.84 -19.48 59.02
CA TYR A 133 51.09 -19.50 60.46
C TYR A 133 50.86 -20.89 61.05
N LYS A 134 49.72 -21.53 60.76
CA LYS A 134 49.40 -22.89 61.22
C LYS A 134 50.40 -23.93 60.73
N GLN A 135 50.89 -23.78 59.50
CA GLN A 135 51.87 -24.67 58.92
C GLN A 135 53.23 -24.53 59.62
N ASN A 136 53.65 -23.30 59.92
CA ASN A 136 54.88 -23.05 60.67
C ASN A 136 54.80 -23.54 62.13
N THR A 137 53.64 -23.43 62.80
CA THR A 137 53.46 -23.98 64.15
C THR A 137 53.45 -25.50 64.17
N ALA A 138 52.83 -26.15 63.18
CA ALA A 138 52.83 -27.62 63.08
C ALA A 138 54.24 -28.18 62.81
N VAL A 139 55.06 -27.47 62.02
CA VAL A 139 56.46 -27.85 61.75
C VAL A 139 57.37 -27.65 62.97
N GLU A 140 57.04 -26.72 63.87
CA GLU A 140 57.75 -26.56 65.15
C GLU A 140 57.38 -27.68 66.14
N GLU A 141 56.11 -28.13 66.18
CA GLU A 141 55.63 -29.23 67.02
C GLU A 141 56.12 -30.62 66.52
N GLU A 142 56.28 -30.82 65.21
CA GLU A 142 56.80 -32.09 64.66
C GLU A 142 58.32 -32.28 64.84
N LYS A 143 59.06 -31.22 65.20
CA LYS A 143 60.52 -31.30 65.45
C LYS A 143 60.87 -31.80 66.85
N THR A 144 59.92 -31.87 67.79
CA THR A 144 60.20 -32.26 69.18
C THR A 144 60.01 -33.73 69.52
N ASP A 145 59.41 -34.55 68.65
CA ASP A 145 59.11 -35.95 69.01
C ASP A 145 59.30 -36.93 67.85
N LYS A 146 60.55 -37.34 67.54
CA LYS A 146 60.83 -38.66 66.90
C LYS A 146 62.19 -39.23 67.30
N ASP A 147 62.21 -39.91 68.44
CA ASP A 147 63.18 -40.95 68.78
C ASP A 147 62.40 -42.27 68.91
N GLY A 148 62.91 -43.36 68.33
CA GLY A 148 62.36 -44.71 68.53
C GLY A 148 62.06 -45.50 67.26
N GLY A 149 63.06 -46.26 66.80
CA GLY A 149 62.89 -47.31 65.80
C GLY A 149 62.28 -48.57 66.41
N ALA A 150 61.06 -48.92 66.00
CA ALA A 150 60.49 -50.27 66.04
C ALA A 150 59.12 -50.35 65.30
N ALA A 151 58.87 -49.49 64.31
CA ALA A 151 57.54 -49.33 63.71
C ALA A 151 57.47 -49.63 62.21
N GLN A 152 58.54 -50.15 61.59
CA GLN A 152 58.62 -50.20 60.12
C GLN A 152 57.62 -51.17 59.46
N GLU A 153 57.30 -52.34 60.04
CA GLU A 153 56.36 -53.28 59.40
C GLU A 153 54.89 -52.92 59.62
N GLU A 154 54.50 -52.48 60.82
CA GLU A 154 53.13 -52.02 61.10
C GLU A 154 52.85 -50.65 60.46
N GLN A 155 53.86 -49.75 60.38
CA GLN A 155 53.76 -48.52 59.58
C GLN A 155 53.63 -48.81 58.09
N VAL A 156 54.28 -49.83 57.52
CA VAL A 156 54.12 -50.14 56.09
C VAL A 156 52.72 -50.67 55.77
N ILE A 157 52.13 -51.48 56.65
CA ILE A 157 50.73 -51.95 56.48
C ILE A 157 49.73 -50.81 56.75
N ALA A 158 49.98 -49.97 57.75
CA ALA A 158 49.16 -48.78 58.03
C ALA A 158 49.29 -47.72 56.92
N LEU A 159 50.49 -47.49 56.37
CA LEU A 159 50.70 -46.71 55.15
C LEU A 159 49.90 -47.34 54.02
N GLY A 160 50.00 -48.65 53.79
CA GLY A 160 49.25 -49.33 52.72
C GLY A 160 47.74 -49.12 52.83
N ARG A 161 47.17 -49.19 54.04
CA ARG A 161 45.74 -48.88 54.29
C ARG A 161 45.43 -47.40 54.12
N PHE A 162 46.29 -46.50 54.59
CA PHE A 162 46.15 -45.06 54.43
C PHE A 162 46.21 -44.66 52.96
N TYR A 163 47.23 -45.09 52.21
CA TYR A 163 47.35 -44.92 50.76
C TYR A 163 46.15 -45.50 50.02
N ARG A 164 45.63 -46.67 50.42
CA ARG A 164 44.41 -47.24 49.81
C ARG A 164 43.17 -46.39 50.06
N ALA A 165 42.98 -45.90 51.29
CA ALA A 165 41.88 -45.00 51.64
C ALA A 165 42.01 -43.64 50.94
N SER A 166 43.23 -43.11 50.85
CA SER A 166 43.57 -41.88 50.11
C SER A 166 43.35 -42.04 48.60
N CYS A 167 43.67 -43.19 48.01
CA CYS A 167 43.37 -43.46 46.60
C CYS A 167 41.85 -43.58 46.36
N GLN A 168 41.10 -44.13 47.32
CA GLN A 168 39.64 -44.19 47.24
C GLN A 168 39.00 -42.80 47.35
N THR A 169 39.47 -41.95 48.26
CA THR A 169 39.00 -40.56 48.38
C THR A 169 39.40 -39.72 47.17
N LEU A 170 40.61 -39.90 46.64
CA LEU A 170 41.08 -39.25 45.41
C LEU A 170 40.21 -39.62 44.22
N ARG A 171 39.92 -40.92 44.01
CA ARG A 171 39.01 -41.37 42.94
C ARG A 171 37.59 -40.82 43.10
N LEU A 172 37.08 -40.70 44.34
CA LEU A 172 35.76 -40.12 44.59
C LEU A 172 35.73 -38.61 44.32
N LEU A 173 36.81 -37.90 44.66
CA LEU A 173 36.97 -36.48 44.37
C LEU A 173 37.12 -36.24 42.86
N GLU A 174 37.88 -37.07 42.15
CA GLU A 174 38.00 -37.04 40.69
C GLU A 174 36.63 -37.25 40.02
N ASN A 175 35.89 -38.29 40.42
CA ASN A 175 34.54 -38.53 39.90
C ASN A 175 33.57 -37.36 40.19
N ARG A 176 33.72 -36.69 41.34
CA ARG A 176 32.89 -35.53 41.70
C ARG A 176 33.29 -34.31 40.87
N LEU A 177 34.58 -34.12 40.61
CA LEU A 177 35.11 -33.07 39.76
C LEU A 177 34.63 -33.24 38.32
N GLU A 178 34.74 -34.45 37.76
CA GLU A 178 34.26 -34.76 36.40
C GLU A 178 32.75 -34.51 36.27
N LYS A 179 31.95 -34.93 37.26
CA LYS A 179 30.52 -34.60 37.30
C LYS A 179 30.24 -33.09 37.37
N ALA A 180 31.07 -32.33 38.08
CA ALA A 180 30.94 -30.88 38.14
C ALA A 180 31.33 -30.22 36.81
N GLN A 181 32.35 -30.74 36.13
CA GLN A 181 32.78 -30.28 34.80
C GLN A 181 31.72 -30.56 33.73
N LEU A 182 31.12 -31.76 33.73
CA LEU A 182 30.00 -32.09 32.82
C LEU A 182 28.82 -31.15 33.05
N LYS A 183 28.45 -30.89 34.31
CA LYS A 183 27.39 -29.92 34.63
C LYS A 183 27.73 -28.50 34.19
N LEU A 184 28.99 -28.10 34.30
CA LEU A 184 29.45 -26.79 33.83
C LEU A 184 29.31 -26.67 32.31
N GLN A 185 29.78 -27.69 31.58
CA GLN A 185 29.66 -27.73 30.11
C GLN A 185 28.19 -27.74 29.65
N GLU A 186 27.33 -28.52 30.31
CA GLU A 186 25.89 -28.50 30.05
C GLU A 186 25.28 -27.12 30.34
N SER A 187 25.68 -26.49 31.44
CA SER A 187 25.21 -25.14 31.79
C SER A 187 25.69 -24.09 30.79
N GLU A 188 26.93 -24.19 30.32
CA GLU A 188 27.50 -23.31 29.28
C GLU A 188 26.78 -23.51 27.95
N HIS A 189 26.47 -24.75 27.58
CA HIS A 189 25.68 -25.05 26.39
C HIS A 189 24.27 -24.46 26.47
N ILE A 190 23.57 -24.68 27.59
CA ILE A 190 22.23 -24.12 27.85
C ILE A 190 22.28 -22.59 27.80
N TYR A 191 23.28 -21.98 28.45
CA TYR A 191 23.48 -20.53 28.44
C TYR A 191 23.70 -20.01 27.01
N SER A 192 24.54 -20.67 26.21
CA SER A 192 24.76 -20.28 24.81
C SER A 192 23.48 -20.34 23.98
N VAL A 193 22.63 -21.36 24.20
CA VAL A 193 21.34 -21.48 23.50
C VAL A 193 20.40 -20.34 23.91
N TYR A 194 20.27 -20.06 25.21
CA TYR A 194 19.44 -18.93 25.67
C TYR A 194 19.97 -17.58 25.17
N GLN A 195 21.29 -17.42 25.07
CA GLN A 195 21.89 -16.21 24.54
C GLN A 195 21.53 -16.03 23.06
N LYS A 196 21.66 -17.08 22.24
CA LYS A 196 21.22 -17.05 20.83
C LYS A 196 19.72 -16.77 20.68
N LEU A 197 18.89 -17.37 21.54
CA LEU A 197 17.44 -17.13 21.54
C LEU A 197 17.14 -15.66 21.88
N LYS A 198 17.82 -15.10 22.88
CA LYS A 198 17.69 -13.69 23.24
C LYS A 198 18.08 -12.78 22.09
N ASP A 199 19.21 -13.04 21.44
CA ASP A 199 19.69 -12.23 20.32
C ASP A 199 18.69 -12.27 19.16
N HIS A 200 18.16 -13.46 18.83
CA HIS A 200 17.11 -13.61 17.82
C HIS A 200 15.82 -12.84 18.19
N MET A 201 15.35 -12.94 19.43
CA MET A 201 14.17 -12.19 19.90
C MET A 201 14.41 -10.68 19.87
N GLN A 202 15.65 -10.23 20.13
CA GLN A 202 16.02 -8.82 20.01
C GLN A 202 16.00 -8.36 18.56
N GLU A 203 16.55 -9.15 17.63
CA GLU A 203 16.47 -8.87 16.19
C GLU A 203 15.02 -8.79 15.72
N GLU A 204 14.16 -9.75 16.09
CA GLU A 204 12.74 -9.72 15.74
C GLU A 204 12.04 -8.49 16.33
N SER A 205 12.36 -8.12 17.58
CA SER A 205 11.77 -6.95 18.23
C SER A 205 12.05 -5.65 17.48
N LEU A 206 13.22 -5.54 16.83
CA LEU A 206 13.57 -4.37 16.01
C LEU A 206 12.73 -4.31 14.72
N THR A 207 12.30 -5.46 14.19
CA THR A 207 11.49 -5.51 12.96
C THR A 207 10.02 -5.16 13.19
N PHE A 208 9.47 -5.40 14.39
CA PHE A 208 8.05 -5.18 14.66
C PHE A 208 7.64 -3.71 14.48
N GLN A 209 8.48 -2.76 14.91
CA GLN A 209 8.15 -1.34 14.74
C GLN A 209 8.00 -0.98 13.26
N SER A 210 8.92 -1.42 12.40
CA SER A 210 8.83 -1.15 10.96
C SER A 210 7.58 -1.79 10.33
N GLN A 211 7.21 -3.01 10.76
CA GLN A 211 5.99 -3.67 10.27
C GLN A 211 4.73 -2.92 10.73
N LEU A 212 4.71 -2.44 11.98
CA LEU A 212 3.63 -1.62 12.51
C LEU A 212 3.52 -0.30 11.76
N ASP A 213 4.62 0.40 11.51
CA ASP A 213 4.64 1.66 10.76
C ASP A 213 4.10 1.47 9.33
N LEU A 214 4.46 0.38 8.66
CA LEU A 214 3.93 0.03 7.33
C LEU A 214 2.43 -0.24 7.36
N LEU A 215 1.94 -0.99 8.36
CA LEU A 215 0.51 -1.25 8.54
C LEU A 215 -0.26 0.03 8.87
N GLU A 216 0.28 0.90 9.72
CA GLU A 216 -0.32 2.20 10.04
C GLU A 216 -0.39 3.11 8.81
N ALA A 217 0.68 3.15 8.01
CA ALA A 217 0.69 3.90 6.75
C ALA A 217 -0.37 3.39 5.77
N GLU A 218 -0.53 2.08 5.63
CA GLU A 218 -1.56 1.48 4.77
C GLU A 218 -2.97 1.75 5.29
N ILE A 219 -3.21 1.67 6.61
CA ILE A 219 -4.49 2.04 7.21
C ILE A 219 -4.81 3.52 6.95
N LEU A 220 -3.83 4.42 7.05
CA LEU A 220 -4.02 5.84 6.75
C LEU A 220 -4.33 6.07 5.27
N ARG A 221 -3.64 5.39 4.37
CA ARG A 221 -3.91 5.43 2.92
C ARG A 221 -5.35 5.00 2.62
N GLN A 222 -5.76 3.85 3.14
CA GLN A 222 -7.12 3.32 2.96
C GLN A 222 -8.19 4.23 3.56
N ARG A 223 -7.93 4.86 4.71
CA ARG A 223 -8.85 5.85 5.29
C ARG A 223 -9.00 7.09 4.42
N ASN A 224 -7.93 7.56 3.79
CA ASN A 224 -7.99 8.70 2.88
C ASN A 224 -8.75 8.33 1.60
N GLU A 225 -8.45 7.17 1.00
CA GLU A 225 -9.17 6.65 -0.16
C GLU A 225 -10.68 6.49 0.13
N LEU A 226 -11.03 5.98 1.32
CA LEU A 226 -12.42 5.87 1.75
C LEU A 226 -13.11 7.24 1.90
N LYS A 227 -12.40 8.26 2.40
CA LYS A 227 -12.94 9.63 2.47
C LYS A 227 -13.18 10.22 1.08
N GLU A 228 -12.23 10.02 0.16
CA GLU A 228 -12.36 10.47 -1.23
C GLU A 228 -13.56 9.79 -1.92
N LEU A 229 -13.70 8.47 -1.76
CA LEU A 229 -14.85 7.72 -2.28
C LEU A 229 -16.18 8.18 -1.65
N GLN A 230 -16.19 8.52 -0.36
CA GLN A 230 -17.37 9.09 0.29
C GLN A 230 -17.74 10.46 -0.27
N MET A 231 -16.76 11.31 -0.59
CA MET A 231 -17.02 12.61 -1.23
C MET A 231 -17.56 12.41 -2.64
N MET A 232 -16.93 11.55 -3.44
CA MET A 232 -17.42 11.20 -4.78
C MET A 232 -18.84 10.65 -4.76
N ASN A 233 -19.18 9.80 -3.78
CA ASN A 233 -20.53 9.27 -3.62
C ASN A 233 -21.54 10.37 -3.26
N LYS A 234 -21.19 11.29 -2.35
CA LYS A 234 -22.04 12.45 -2.03
C LYS A 234 -22.29 13.29 -3.28
N ASP A 235 -21.26 13.57 -4.07
CA ASP A 235 -21.39 14.34 -5.32
C ASP A 235 -22.26 13.62 -6.34
N ALA A 236 -22.08 12.29 -6.49
CA ALA A 236 -22.90 11.48 -7.38
C ALA A 236 -24.39 11.44 -6.93
N VAL A 237 -24.66 11.33 -5.63
CA VAL A 237 -26.01 11.39 -5.07
C VAL A 237 -26.63 12.76 -5.30
N MET A 238 -25.90 13.84 -5.04
CA MET A 238 -26.35 15.21 -5.31
C MET A 238 -26.65 15.41 -6.80
N SER A 239 -25.78 14.94 -7.69
CA SER A 239 -25.99 15.02 -9.14
C SER A 239 -27.24 14.25 -9.59
N ARG A 240 -27.46 13.05 -9.04
CA ARG A 240 -28.65 12.26 -9.31
C ARG A 240 -29.92 12.97 -8.81
N ASP A 241 -29.89 13.51 -7.61
CA ASP A 241 -31.04 14.17 -7.00
C ASP A 241 -31.37 15.49 -7.73
N MET A 242 -30.36 16.23 -8.19
CA MET A 242 -30.55 17.38 -9.08
C MET A 242 -31.18 16.97 -10.41
N ALA A 243 -30.64 15.94 -11.08
CA ALA A 243 -31.20 15.45 -12.35
C ALA A 243 -32.65 14.97 -12.19
N ARG A 244 -32.98 14.32 -11.06
CA ARG A 244 -34.33 13.88 -10.74
C ARG A 244 -35.28 15.05 -10.49
N ALA A 245 -34.82 16.09 -9.79
CA ALA A 245 -35.60 17.30 -9.55
C ALA A 245 -35.86 18.06 -10.86
N ASP A 246 -34.87 18.14 -11.76
CA ASP A 246 -35.03 18.76 -13.07
C ASP A 246 -35.98 17.96 -13.97
N LEU A 247 -35.89 16.63 -13.95
CA LEU A 247 -36.85 15.77 -14.65
C LEU A 247 -38.28 16.01 -14.14
N GLN A 248 -38.48 16.03 -12.82
CA GLN A 248 -39.80 16.29 -12.23
C GLN A 248 -40.35 17.66 -12.63
N ARG A 249 -39.52 18.71 -12.65
CA ARG A 249 -39.93 20.05 -13.11
C ARG A 249 -40.35 20.03 -14.57
N GLN A 250 -39.59 19.37 -15.44
CA GLN A 250 -39.94 19.24 -16.86
C GLN A 250 -41.24 18.46 -17.07
N GLU A 251 -41.48 17.40 -16.29
CA GLU A 251 -42.74 16.66 -16.30
C GLU A 251 -43.92 17.53 -15.86
N GLU A 252 -43.76 18.28 -14.77
CA GLU A 252 -44.78 19.21 -14.26
C GLU A 252 -45.10 20.31 -15.29
N ASP A 253 -44.08 20.87 -15.94
CA ASP A 253 -44.25 21.87 -17.00
C ASP A 253 -44.92 21.27 -18.24
N PHE A 254 -44.54 20.06 -18.66
CA PHE A 254 -45.21 19.34 -19.74
C PHE A 254 -46.69 19.11 -19.43
N HIS A 255 -47.01 18.65 -18.20
CA HIS A 255 -48.39 18.48 -17.77
C HIS A 255 -49.16 19.79 -17.71
N ARG A 256 -48.53 20.88 -17.26
CA ARG A 256 -49.12 22.23 -17.23
C ARG A 256 -49.43 22.73 -18.63
N GLU A 257 -48.47 22.64 -19.56
CA GLU A 257 -48.66 23.02 -20.95
C GLU A 257 -49.74 22.17 -21.62
N ARG A 258 -49.78 20.86 -21.36
CA ARG A 258 -50.82 19.99 -21.89
C ARG A 258 -52.21 20.42 -21.41
N ARG A 259 -52.37 20.72 -20.11
CA ARG A 259 -53.64 21.22 -19.55
C ARG A 259 -54.03 22.57 -20.17
N GLU A 260 -53.07 23.46 -20.40
CA GLU A 260 -53.31 24.75 -21.05
C GLU A 260 -53.77 24.56 -22.49
N ARG A 261 -53.07 23.71 -23.26
CA ARG A 261 -53.46 23.38 -24.64
C ARG A 261 -54.84 22.73 -24.69
N GLU A 262 -55.16 21.81 -23.79
CA GLU A 262 -56.50 21.21 -23.68
C GLU A 262 -57.57 22.27 -23.37
N ARG A 263 -57.29 23.23 -22.47
CA ARG A 263 -58.20 24.35 -22.16
C ARG A 263 -58.43 25.25 -23.37
N ILE A 264 -57.37 25.65 -24.06
CA ILE A 264 -57.45 26.47 -25.29
C ILE A 264 -58.24 25.73 -26.37
N LEU A 265 -58.00 24.43 -26.55
CA LEU A 265 -58.67 23.61 -27.56
C LEU A 265 -60.16 23.41 -27.23
N GLN A 266 -60.52 23.29 -25.94
CA GLN A 266 -61.91 23.31 -25.49
C GLN A 266 -62.59 24.66 -25.78
N GLU A 267 -61.91 25.78 -25.52
CA GLU A 267 -62.45 27.12 -25.79
C GLU A 267 -62.67 27.34 -27.30
N TYR A 268 -61.73 26.91 -28.15
CA TYR A 268 -61.93 26.96 -29.61
C TYR A 268 -63.07 26.07 -30.09
N LYS A 269 -63.24 24.87 -29.51
CA LYS A 269 -64.39 24.00 -29.81
C LYS A 269 -65.70 24.67 -29.45
N ARG A 270 -65.79 25.29 -28.26
CA ARG A 270 -66.95 26.05 -27.80
C ARG A 270 -67.30 27.19 -28.76
N GLN A 271 -66.32 28.00 -29.15
CA GLN A 271 -66.52 29.09 -30.10
C GLN A 271 -66.92 28.60 -31.50
N ALA A 272 -66.35 27.48 -31.96
CA ALA A 272 -66.72 26.87 -33.24
C ALA A 272 -68.16 26.33 -33.21
N GLU A 273 -68.57 25.69 -32.11
CA GLU A 273 -69.96 25.25 -31.90
C GLU A 273 -70.92 26.43 -31.85
N GLU A 274 -70.60 27.50 -31.10
CA GLU A 274 -71.41 28.73 -31.06
C GLU A 274 -71.57 29.36 -32.45
N ARG A 275 -70.48 29.46 -33.22
CA ARG A 275 -70.52 29.95 -34.61
C ARG A 275 -71.32 29.04 -35.52
N ARG A 276 -71.22 27.72 -35.36
CA ARG A 276 -72.03 26.75 -36.11
C ARG A 276 -73.52 26.93 -35.79
N MET A 277 -73.89 27.07 -34.52
CA MET A 277 -75.27 27.32 -34.11
C MET A 277 -75.80 28.66 -34.64
N PHE A 278 -74.96 29.70 -34.66
CA PHE A 278 -75.32 31.00 -35.25
C PHE A 278 -75.44 30.93 -36.78
N ALA A 279 -74.50 30.25 -37.45
CA ALA A 279 -74.52 30.04 -38.90
C ALA A 279 -75.74 29.21 -39.32
N GLU A 280 -76.08 28.14 -38.61
CA GLU A 280 -77.31 27.36 -38.85
C GLU A 280 -78.56 28.25 -38.68
N ARG A 281 -78.57 29.12 -37.66
CA ARG A 281 -79.67 30.10 -37.46
C ARG A 281 -79.71 31.16 -38.55
N ALA A 282 -78.56 31.59 -39.07
CA ALA A 282 -78.43 32.55 -40.16
C ALA A 282 -78.78 31.92 -41.51
N GLU A 283 -78.41 30.67 -41.77
CA GLU A 283 -78.75 29.90 -42.97
C GLU A 283 -80.27 29.66 -43.05
N ARG A 284 -80.91 29.32 -41.93
CA ARG A 284 -82.38 29.27 -41.81
C ARG A 284 -83.06 30.62 -42.11
N ARG A 285 -82.34 31.75 -41.93
CA ARG A 285 -82.82 33.11 -42.28
C ARG A 285 -82.49 33.49 -43.72
N ALA A 286 -81.33 33.07 -44.24
CA ALA A 286 -80.85 33.37 -45.59
C ALA A 286 -81.56 32.53 -46.67
N GLN A 287 -82.05 31.33 -46.35
CA GLN A 287 -82.93 30.55 -47.23
C GLN A 287 -84.26 31.26 -47.57
N ARG A 288 -84.55 32.43 -46.98
CA ARG A 288 -85.74 33.25 -47.31
C ARG A 288 -85.48 34.46 -48.20
N VAL A 289 -84.24 34.80 -48.55
CA VAL A 289 -83.97 36.00 -49.37
C VAL A 289 -82.78 35.76 -50.30
N THR A 290 -83.04 35.45 -51.57
CA THR A 290 -82.11 35.72 -52.69
C THR A 290 -82.91 35.91 -53.98
N LEU A 291 -82.69 37.04 -54.67
CA LEU A 291 -82.72 37.28 -56.13
C LEU A 291 -82.33 38.77 -56.41
N PRO A 292 -81.88 39.14 -57.64
CA PRO A 292 -80.56 39.72 -57.91
C PRO A 292 -80.61 41.06 -58.72
N GLY A 293 -79.47 41.62 -59.11
CA GLY A 293 -79.41 42.67 -60.15
C GLY A 293 -78.00 43.20 -60.47
N GLU A 294 -77.57 42.98 -61.72
CA GLU A 294 -76.35 43.46 -62.40
C GLU A 294 -76.47 44.93 -62.86
N ASP A 295 -75.33 45.59 -63.19
CA ASP A 295 -75.04 46.16 -64.53
C ASP A 295 -73.93 47.25 -64.50
N ALA A 296 -72.99 47.14 -65.45
CA ALA A 296 -72.06 48.19 -65.92
C ALA A 296 -72.54 48.65 -67.34
N PRO A 297 -71.87 49.49 -68.19
CA PRO A 297 -70.68 50.37 -68.07
C PRO A 297 -70.84 51.76 -68.83
N THR A 298 -69.70 52.45 -69.09
CA THR A 298 -69.34 53.36 -70.25
C THR A 298 -70.03 54.74 -70.41
N ASP A 299 -69.45 55.83 -70.95
CA ASP A 299 -68.09 56.38 -71.19
C ASP A 299 -68.28 57.78 -71.85
N ILE A 300 -67.26 58.64 -71.79
CA ILE A 300 -66.81 59.64 -72.81
C ILE A 300 -67.41 61.08 -73.00
N GLN A 301 -66.44 62.03 -73.13
CA GLN A 301 -66.35 63.32 -73.90
C GLN A 301 -66.73 64.68 -73.23
N LEU A 302 -65.77 65.59 -72.93
CA LEU A 302 -65.09 66.65 -73.76
C LEU A 302 -65.95 67.96 -73.88
N VAL A 303 -65.53 69.24 -73.77
CA VAL A 303 -64.32 69.99 -74.22
C VAL A 303 -64.23 71.41 -73.56
N SER A 304 -63.00 71.96 -73.45
CA SER A 304 -62.57 73.35 -73.79
C SER A 304 -62.49 74.40 -72.66
N ASN A 305 -61.32 74.91 -72.23
CA ASN A 305 -60.20 75.68 -72.84
C ASN A 305 -60.31 77.19 -72.62
N VAL A 306 -59.85 77.65 -71.44
CA VAL A 306 -59.42 79.04 -71.17
C VAL A 306 -57.95 79.09 -70.66
N HIS A 307 -57.20 77.99 -70.71
CA HIS A 307 -56.15 77.76 -69.71
C HIS A 307 -54.76 77.65 -70.32
N GLU A 308 -53.86 78.63 -70.18
CA GLU A 308 -52.41 78.37 -70.38
C GLU A 308 -51.60 78.66 -69.12
N GLU A 309 -51.88 79.74 -68.40
CA GLU A 309 -51.43 79.88 -67.00
C GLU A 309 -52.23 78.96 -66.06
N GLU A 310 -53.53 78.83 -66.31
CA GLU A 310 -54.33 77.80 -65.69
C GLU A 310 -53.99 76.39 -66.18
N LYS A 311 -53.41 76.15 -67.37
CA LYS A 311 -53.00 74.77 -67.74
C LYS A 311 -51.79 74.36 -66.93
N ALA A 312 -50.82 75.24 -66.73
CA ALA A 312 -49.67 74.97 -65.88
C ALA A 312 -50.10 74.75 -64.43
N ILE A 313 -50.93 75.65 -63.89
CA ILE A 313 -51.50 75.53 -62.54
C ILE A 313 -52.40 74.29 -62.45
N ARG A 314 -53.17 73.94 -63.48
CA ARG A 314 -53.96 72.71 -63.54
C ARG A 314 -53.10 71.47 -63.67
N THR A 315 -52.01 71.46 -64.42
CA THR A 315 -51.09 70.32 -64.46
C THR A 315 -50.38 70.13 -63.12
N TYR A 316 -49.99 71.22 -62.45
CA TYR A 316 -49.43 71.12 -61.10
C TYR A 316 -50.51 70.73 -60.08
N GLN A 317 -51.72 71.29 -60.15
CA GLN A 317 -52.84 70.89 -59.31
C GLN A 317 -53.27 69.45 -59.56
N GLU A 318 -53.29 68.98 -60.80
CA GLU A 318 -53.56 67.59 -61.18
C GLU A 318 -52.42 66.68 -60.71
N ALA A 319 -51.16 67.08 -60.83
CA ALA A 319 -50.04 66.32 -60.30
C ALA A 319 -50.11 66.24 -58.77
N PHE A 320 -50.41 67.35 -58.09
CA PHE A 320 -50.60 67.37 -56.64
C PHE A 320 -51.84 66.59 -56.22
N GLN A 321 -52.92 66.62 -56.99
CA GLN A 321 -54.14 65.86 -56.74
C GLN A 321 -53.91 64.36 -56.95
N ARG A 322 -53.16 63.96 -57.99
CA ARG A 322 -52.73 62.57 -58.20
C ARG A 322 -51.80 62.10 -57.08
N ILE A 323 -50.86 62.94 -56.63
CA ILE A 323 -50.00 62.63 -55.48
C ILE A 323 -50.86 62.50 -54.22
N LYS A 324 -51.81 63.41 -54.01
CA LYS A 324 -52.73 63.43 -52.88
C LYS A 324 -53.62 62.19 -52.84
N GLU A 325 -54.12 61.75 -53.98
CA GLU A 325 -54.91 60.53 -54.16
C GLU A 325 -54.05 59.27 -53.97
N ALA A 326 -52.84 59.23 -54.54
CA ALA A 326 -51.91 58.10 -54.41
C ALA A 326 -51.35 57.96 -52.98
N THR A 327 -51.18 59.07 -52.27
CA THR A 327 -50.72 59.10 -50.86
C THR A 327 -51.89 59.08 -49.86
N GLY A 328 -53.13 59.24 -50.32
CA GLY A 328 -54.36 59.20 -49.51
C GLY A 328 -54.50 60.35 -48.50
N VAL A 329 -53.93 61.51 -48.78
CA VAL A 329 -53.77 62.62 -47.82
C VAL A 329 -54.75 63.75 -48.14
N THR A 330 -55.22 64.53 -47.16
CA THR A 330 -56.22 65.60 -47.39
C THR A 330 -55.62 67.00 -47.55
N ASP A 331 -54.37 67.23 -47.12
CA ASP A 331 -53.67 68.51 -47.18
C ASP A 331 -52.29 68.40 -47.86
N THR A 332 -51.93 69.42 -48.66
CA THR A 332 -50.68 69.48 -49.42
C THR A 332 -49.45 69.59 -48.53
N GLN A 333 -49.55 70.24 -47.36
CA GLN A 333 -48.44 70.31 -46.41
C GLN A 333 -48.20 68.96 -45.71
N GLU A 334 -49.23 68.14 -45.56
CA GLU A 334 -49.11 66.81 -44.98
C GLU A 334 -48.35 65.85 -45.92
N VAL A 335 -48.51 66.00 -47.25
CA VAL A 335 -47.70 65.28 -48.25
C VAL A 335 -46.21 65.58 -48.06
N VAL A 336 -45.84 66.85 -47.89
CA VAL A 336 -44.44 67.26 -47.68
C VAL A 336 -43.89 66.69 -46.38
N ARG A 337 -44.66 66.76 -45.28
CA ARG A 337 -44.25 66.19 -43.98
C ARG A 337 -44.05 64.67 -44.06
N ARG A 338 -44.94 63.93 -44.70
CA ARG A 338 -44.80 62.47 -44.90
C ARG A 338 -43.61 62.13 -45.78
N PHE A 339 -43.34 62.91 -46.81
CA PHE A 339 -42.18 62.69 -47.69
C PHE A 339 -40.84 62.91 -46.95
N ILE A 340 -40.76 63.97 -46.12
CA ILE A 340 -39.58 64.20 -45.27
C ILE A 340 -39.42 63.06 -44.26
N ALA A 341 -40.48 62.66 -43.56
CA ALA A 341 -40.45 61.55 -42.62
C ALA A 341 -40.09 60.21 -43.29
N GLN A 342 -40.57 59.97 -44.52
CA GLN A 342 -40.23 58.80 -45.32
C GLN A 342 -38.75 58.83 -45.74
N GLY A 343 -38.22 59.99 -46.11
CA GLY A 343 -36.80 60.17 -46.41
C GLY A 343 -35.89 59.93 -45.20
N GLU A 344 -36.30 60.40 -44.02
CA GLU A 344 -35.62 60.11 -42.76
C GLU A 344 -35.68 58.61 -42.40
N THR A 345 -36.85 57.99 -42.55
CA THR A 345 -37.03 56.55 -42.33
C THR A 345 -36.18 55.73 -43.30
N HIS A 346 -36.10 56.14 -44.57
CA HIS A 346 -35.27 55.48 -45.58
C HIS A 346 -33.78 55.57 -45.24
N ARG A 347 -33.29 56.76 -44.87
CA ARG A 347 -31.90 56.95 -44.44
C ARG A 347 -31.56 56.10 -43.22
N HIS A 348 -32.46 56.07 -42.24
CA HIS A 348 -32.29 55.22 -41.06
C HIS A 348 -32.23 53.73 -41.43
N LEU A 349 -33.08 53.26 -42.34
CA LEU A 349 -33.04 51.88 -42.84
C LEU A 349 -31.75 51.56 -43.60
N GLU A 350 -31.22 52.51 -44.39
CA GLU A 350 -29.93 52.34 -45.06
C GLU A 350 -28.77 52.26 -44.07
N GLU A 351 -28.76 53.10 -43.04
CA GLU A 351 -27.78 53.03 -41.95
C GLU A 351 -27.84 51.68 -41.24
N LEU A 352 -29.04 51.22 -40.90
CA LEU A 352 -29.27 49.95 -40.22
C LEU A 352 -28.88 48.75 -41.11
N LYS A 353 -29.12 48.84 -42.42
CA LYS A 353 -28.63 47.86 -43.41
C LYS A 353 -27.10 47.83 -43.43
N SER A 354 -26.45 48.98 -43.52
CA SER A 354 -24.98 49.08 -43.51
C SER A 354 -24.37 48.57 -42.18
N GLU A 355 -24.98 48.88 -41.04
CA GLU A 355 -24.55 48.33 -39.75
C GLU A 355 -24.71 46.80 -39.71
N ASN A 356 -25.83 46.26 -40.20
CA ASN A 356 -26.07 44.82 -40.30
C ASN A 356 -25.10 44.10 -41.24
N GLU A 357 -24.76 44.70 -42.38
CA GLU A 357 -23.77 44.15 -43.30
C GLU A 357 -22.39 44.08 -42.62
N LYS A 358 -22.00 45.12 -41.87
CA LYS A 358 -20.74 45.12 -41.11
C LYS A 358 -20.73 44.08 -39.99
N THR A 359 -21.82 43.93 -39.23
CA THR A 359 -21.90 42.91 -38.17
C THR A 359 -21.89 41.50 -38.75
N LEU A 360 -22.56 41.27 -39.88
CA LEU A 360 -22.58 39.99 -40.58
C LEU A 360 -21.19 39.60 -41.08
N VAL A 361 -20.41 40.54 -41.62
CA VAL A 361 -19.01 40.28 -42.00
C VAL A 361 -18.16 39.92 -40.78
N ARG A 362 -18.25 40.68 -39.68
CA ARG A 362 -17.53 40.37 -38.44
C ARG A 362 -17.86 39.00 -37.87
N LEU A 363 -19.15 38.64 -37.83
CA LEU A 363 -19.61 37.34 -37.34
C LEU A 363 -19.15 36.19 -38.23
N LYS A 364 -19.04 36.41 -39.55
CA LYS A 364 -18.48 35.41 -40.48
C LYS A 364 -16.99 35.18 -40.22
N GLU A 365 -16.21 36.25 -40.07
CA GLU A 365 -14.78 36.14 -39.74
C GLU A 365 -14.54 35.48 -38.38
N GLU A 366 -15.37 35.79 -37.38
CA GLU A 366 -15.27 35.19 -36.05
C GLU A 366 -15.64 33.71 -36.08
N LYS A 367 -16.69 33.34 -36.85
CA LYS A 367 -17.04 31.95 -37.09
C LYS A 367 -15.91 31.18 -37.76
N GLU A 368 -15.29 31.75 -38.79
CA GLU A 368 -14.17 31.13 -39.51
C GLU A 368 -12.97 30.93 -38.56
N ARG A 369 -12.59 31.97 -37.80
CA ARG A 369 -11.54 31.85 -36.77
C ARG A 369 -11.84 30.78 -35.72
N LEU A 370 -13.08 30.69 -35.24
CA LEU A 370 -13.50 29.65 -34.30
C LEU A 370 -13.48 28.26 -34.93
N GLN A 371 -13.84 28.12 -36.21
CA GLN A 371 -13.75 26.87 -36.93
C GLN A 371 -12.30 26.41 -37.12
N ASP A 372 -11.39 27.32 -37.44
CA ASP A 372 -9.96 27.02 -37.58
C ASP A 372 -9.36 26.60 -36.24
N ALA A 373 -9.64 27.34 -35.15
CA ALA A 373 -9.21 26.97 -33.81
C ALA A 373 -9.78 25.61 -33.36
N PHE A 374 -11.03 25.31 -33.73
CA PHE A 374 -11.64 24.01 -33.44
C PHE A 374 -10.97 22.87 -34.23
N GLN A 375 -10.65 23.08 -35.51
CA GLN A 375 -9.93 22.10 -36.31
C GLN A 375 -8.53 21.87 -35.73
N GLU A 376 -7.80 22.93 -35.41
CA GLU A 376 -6.49 22.83 -34.77
C GLU A 376 -6.57 22.04 -33.46
N LEU A 377 -7.55 22.32 -32.60
CA LEU A 377 -7.71 21.60 -31.34
C LEU A 377 -8.10 20.13 -31.55
N LYS A 378 -8.99 19.84 -32.52
CA LYS A 378 -9.43 18.49 -32.85
C LYS A 378 -8.26 17.63 -33.35
N TYR A 379 -7.45 18.16 -34.27
CA TYR A 379 -6.36 17.39 -34.88
C TYR A 379 -5.07 17.41 -34.05
N SER A 380 -4.78 18.46 -33.27
CA SER A 380 -3.61 18.52 -32.40
C SER A 380 -3.79 17.79 -31.06
N GLY A 381 -5.02 17.73 -30.54
CA GLY A 381 -5.34 17.00 -29.32
C GLY A 381 -5.20 15.49 -29.48
N GLU A 382 -5.67 14.96 -30.62
CA GLU A 382 -5.63 13.53 -30.94
C GLU A 382 -4.19 13.05 -31.23
N ALA A 383 -3.39 13.86 -31.92
CA ALA A 383 -1.98 13.57 -32.18
C ALA A 383 -1.14 13.52 -30.88
N LYS A 384 -1.39 14.42 -29.92
CA LYS A 384 -0.69 14.42 -28.63
C LYS A 384 -1.10 13.24 -27.75
N LEU A 385 -2.38 12.84 -27.76
CA LEU A 385 -2.84 11.66 -27.02
C LEU A 385 -2.23 10.36 -27.58
N SER A 386 -2.19 10.24 -28.92
CA SER A 386 -1.64 9.06 -29.59
C SER A 386 -0.13 8.92 -29.36
N SER A 387 0.63 10.03 -29.45
CA SER A 387 2.06 10.04 -29.13
C SER A 387 2.33 9.72 -27.65
N GLY A 388 1.52 10.25 -26.73
CA GLY A 388 1.63 9.93 -25.31
C GLY A 388 1.36 8.44 -25.00
N GLN A 389 0.36 7.84 -25.66
CA GLN A 389 0.07 6.42 -25.54
C GLN A 389 1.20 5.54 -26.08
N GLN A 390 1.80 5.89 -27.23
CA GLN A 390 2.94 5.15 -27.78
C GLN A 390 4.15 5.18 -26.84
N VAL A 391 4.48 6.34 -26.26
CA VAL A 391 5.59 6.45 -25.30
C VAL A 391 5.31 5.64 -24.03
N LEU A 392 4.07 5.62 -23.54
CA LEU A 392 3.69 4.79 -22.41
C LEU A 392 3.83 3.29 -22.71
N GLU A 393 3.43 2.85 -23.91
CA GLU A 393 3.57 1.46 -24.33
C GLU A 393 5.04 1.05 -24.48
N GLU A 394 5.89 1.93 -25.02
CA GLU A 394 7.34 1.72 -25.07
C GLU A 394 7.96 1.61 -23.68
N LEU A 395 7.62 2.52 -22.77
CA LEU A 395 8.10 2.49 -21.38
C LEU A 395 7.62 1.22 -20.66
N GLN A 396 6.39 0.80 -20.89
CA GLN A 396 5.84 -0.43 -20.31
C GLN A 396 6.54 -1.68 -20.88
N ALA A 397 6.85 -1.70 -22.17
CA ALA A 397 7.63 -2.76 -22.79
C ALA A 397 9.07 -2.81 -22.24
N HIS A 398 9.70 -1.66 -22.05
CA HIS A 398 11.01 -1.55 -21.40
C HIS A 398 10.98 -2.07 -19.97
N LEU A 399 9.97 -1.70 -19.18
CA LEU A 399 9.79 -2.19 -17.81
C LEU A 399 9.66 -3.72 -17.80
N GLN A 400 8.78 -4.29 -18.63
CA GLN A 400 8.61 -5.75 -18.71
C GLN A 400 9.89 -6.48 -19.13
N LYS A 401 10.71 -5.88 -20.00
CA LYS A 401 12.00 -6.44 -20.42
C LYS A 401 13.00 -6.45 -19.25
N GLU A 402 13.06 -5.37 -18.48
CA GLU A 402 13.93 -5.26 -17.31
C GLU A 402 13.48 -6.17 -16.17
N GLU A 403 12.16 -6.33 -15.95
CA GLU A 403 11.61 -7.29 -15.00
C GLU A 403 12.00 -8.73 -15.36
N LYS A 404 11.80 -9.14 -16.61
CA LYS A 404 12.23 -10.45 -17.10
C LYS A 404 13.74 -10.66 -16.95
N ARG A 405 14.54 -9.60 -17.12
CA ARG A 405 16.00 -9.66 -16.94
C ARG A 405 16.37 -9.84 -15.47
N ARG A 406 15.73 -9.09 -14.57
CA ARG A 406 15.88 -9.24 -13.11
C ARG A 406 15.53 -10.65 -12.66
N ASP A 407 14.40 -11.19 -13.13
CA ASP A 407 13.93 -12.52 -12.71
C ASP A 407 14.89 -13.62 -13.18
N LYS A 408 15.44 -13.52 -14.40
CA LYS A 408 16.50 -14.41 -14.88
C LYS A 408 17.75 -14.36 -14.00
N TYR A 409 18.26 -13.17 -13.69
CA TYR A 409 19.44 -13.04 -12.82
C TYR A 409 19.16 -13.54 -11.40
N LYS A 410 17.93 -13.38 -10.90
CA LYS A 410 17.53 -13.92 -9.61
C LYS A 410 17.56 -15.45 -9.62
N GLU A 411 17.02 -16.10 -10.65
CA GLU A 411 17.09 -17.56 -10.79
C GLU A 411 18.53 -18.06 -10.92
N GLU A 412 19.38 -17.37 -11.69
CA GLU A 412 20.80 -17.69 -11.82
C GLU A 412 21.53 -17.54 -10.48
N PHE A 413 21.25 -16.49 -9.73
CA PHE A 413 21.80 -16.25 -8.40
C PHE A 413 21.35 -17.33 -7.40
N GLU A 414 20.07 -17.70 -7.40
CA GLU A 414 19.55 -18.78 -6.54
C GLU A 414 20.20 -20.13 -6.88
N LYS A 415 20.42 -20.44 -8.17
CA LYS A 415 21.17 -21.63 -8.59
C LYS A 415 22.61 -21.59 -8.11
N MET A 416 23.32 -20.47 -8.30
CA MET A 416 24.70 -20.32 -7.84
C MET A 416 24.81 -20.44 -6.32
N THR A 417 23.87 -19.85 -5.58
CA THR A 417 23.82 -19.94 -4.12
C THR A 417 23.63 -21.38 -3.65
N LYS A 418 22.74 -22.14 -4.29
CA LYS A 418 22.56 -23.58 -3.99
C LYS A 418 23.84 -24.39 -4.23
N ILE A 419 24.53 -24.14 -5.35
CA ILE A 419 25.81 -24.79 -5.65
C ILE A 419 26.85 -24.42 -4.60
N LEU A 420 26.94 -23.13 -4.23
CA LEU A 420 27.88 -22.66 -3.21
C LEU A 420 27.60 -23.30 -1.85
N VAL A 421 26.34 -23.37 -1.41
CA VAL A 421 25.97 -24.03 -0.14
C VAL A 421 26.31 -25.51 -0.17
N ALA A 422 26.05 -26.21 -1.28
CA ALA A 422 26.43 -27.62 -1.44
C ALA A 422 27.95 -27.81 -1.44
N GLY A 423 28.71 -26.88 -2.03
CA GLY A 423 30.17 -26.87 -1.97
C GLY A 423 30.68 -26.68 -0.55
N LYS A 424 30.15 -25.69 0.18
CA LYS A 424 30.51 -25.41 1.58
C LYS A 424 30.24 -26.62 2.48
N SER A 425 29.07 -27.24 2.36
CA SER A 425 28.73 -28.43 3.14
C SER A 425 29.57 -29.66 2.75
N GLY A 426 29.94 -29.79 1.47
CA GLY A 426 30.86 -30.83 1.00
C GLY A 426 32.26 -30.69 1.60
N VAL A 427 32.79 -29.47 1.64
CA VAL A 427 34.10 -29.16 2.26
C VAL A 427 34.07 -29.42 3.76
N ASP A 428 33.01 -28.98 4.45
CA ASP A 428 32.84 -29.23 5.89
C ASP A 428 32.73 -30.73 6.21
N HIS A 429 32.01 -31.49 5.37
CA HIS A 429 31.94 -32.94 5.50
C HIS A 429 33.31 -33.60 5.30
N LEU A 430 34.06 -33.19 4.29
CA LEU A 430 35.42 -33.68 4.04
C LEU A 430 36.34 -33.36 5.23
N ALA A 431 36.27 -32.14 5.76
CA ALA A 431 37.03 -31.73 6.94
C ALA A 431 36.75 -32.58 8.16
N THR A 432 35.46 -32.91 8.37
CA THR A 432 35.03 -33.81 9.44
C THR A 432 35.63 -35.22 9.26
N LYS A 433 35.67 -35.75 8.04
CA LYS A 433 36.23 -37.09 7.76
C LYS A 433 37.74 -37.17 8.03
N VAL A 434 38.46 -36.10 7.72
CA VAL A 434 39.93 -36.05 7.82
C VAL A 434 40.39 -35.46 9.18
N GLN A 435 39.46 -35.19 10.11
CA GLN A 435 39.77 -34.54 11.39
C GLN A 435 40.84 -35.26 12.23
N HIS A 436 40.93 -36.59 12.09
CA HIS A 436 41.82 -37.44 12.89
C HIS A 436 43.29 -37.43 12.41
N ILE A 437 43.56 -36.93 11.21
CA ILE A 437 44.91 -36.84 10.65
C ILE A 437 45.62 -35.63 11.26
N LYS A 438 46.72 -35.89 11.98
CA LYS A 438 47.51 -34.86 12.65
C LYS A 438 48.59 -34.34 11.70
N VAL A 439 48.47 -33.08 11.29
CA VAL A 439 49.48 -32.38 10.47
C VAL A 439 50.19 -31.34 11.36
N PRO A 440 51.52 -31.15 11.22
CA PRO A 440 52.21 -30.08 11.93
C PRO A 440 51.56 -28.73 11.58
N ARG A 441 51.21 -27.91 12.59
CA ARG A 441 50.63 -26.58 12.35
C ARG A 441 51.62 -25.73 11.57
N SER A 442 51.31 -25.46 10.31
CA SER A 442 51.95 -24.44 9.47
C SER A 442 51.86 -23.08 10.17
N HIS A 443 52.95 -22.31 10.08
CA HIS A 443 53.31 -21.17 10.93
C HIS A 443 52.50 -19.88 10.67
N PHE A 444 51.21 -19.98 10.35
CA PHE A 444 50.33 -18.83 10.22
C PHE A 444 49.22 -18.93 11.27
N PRO A 445 49.00 -17.88 12.09
CA PRO A 445 47.94 -17.88 13.07
C PRO A 445 46.62 -18.04 12.32
N ALA A 446 45.88 -19.10 12.63
CA ALA A 446 44.48 -19.22 12.24
C ALA A 446 43.81 -17.91 12.64
N LYS A 447 43.43 -17.09 11.66
CA LYS A 447 42.57 -15.95 11.96
C LYS A 447 41.30 -16.58 12.52
N ASP A 448 40.87 -16.13 13.69
CA ASP A 448 39.57 -16.49 14.26
C ASP A 448 38.47 -15.93 13.34
N LEU A 449 38.25 -16.60 12.22
CA LEU A 449 37.25 -16.28 11.22
C LEU A 449 35.94 -16.91 11.65
N SER A 450 34.87 -16.12 11.57
CA SER A 450 33.54 -16.58 11.92
C SER A 450 33.20 -17.85 11.10
N PRO A 451 32.64 -18.90 11.72
CA PRO A 451 32.18 -20.12 11.04
C PRO A 451 31.16 -19.86 9.90
N GLN A 452 30.60 -18.65 9.84
CA GLN A 452 29.64 -18.23 8.82
C GLN A 452 30.27 -17.43 7.67
N SER A 453 31.57 -17.11 7.75
CA SER A 453 32.26 -16.35 6.72
C SER A 453 32.71 -17.25 5.56
N ASP A 454 32.64 -16.73 4.34
CA ASP A 454 33.09 -17.45 3.15
C ASP A 454 34.61 -17.69 3.16
N GLU A 455 35.36 -16.85 3.88
CA GLU A 455 36.80 -16.99 4.11
C GLU A 455 37.14 -18.20 5.02
N TYR A 456 36.27 -18.56 5.97
CA TYR A 456 36.46 -19.74 6.82
C TYR A 456 36.42 -21.06 6.03
N VAL A 457 35.62 -21.12 4.97
CA VAL A 457 35.54 -22.32 4.12
C VAL A 457 36.84 -22.50 3.33
N LEU A 458 37.49 -21.42 2.90
CA LEU A 458 38.77 -21.49 2.20
C LEU A 458 39.90 -21.97 3.13
N ASP A 459 39.88 -21.52 4.39
CA ASP A 459 40.85 -21.99 5.41
C ASP A 459 40.64 -23.46 5.77
N ILE A 460 39.38 -23.90 5.94
CA ILE A 460 39.07 -25.32 6.08
C ILE A 460 39.57 -26.09 4.86
N LEU A 461 39.33 -25.59 3.65
CA LEU A 461 39.74 -26.28 2.43
C LEU A 461 41.27 -26.47 2.37
N ASP A 462 42.06 -25.44 2.70
CA ASP A 462 43.52 -25.53 2.75
C ASP A 462 44.00 -26.53 3.84
N THR A 463 43.40 -26.50 5.03
CA THR A 463 43.73 -27.47 6.08
C THR A 463 43.34 -28.91 5.69
N THR A 464 42.24 -29.10 4.96
CA THR A 464 41.85 -30.41 4.44
C THR A 464 42.78 -30.90 3.34
N ASP A 465 43.23 -30.02 2.45
CA ASP A 465 44.18 -30.36 1.39
C ASP A 465 45.51 -30.83 1.97
N GLN A 466 46.07 -30.09 2.94
CA GLN A 466 47.31 -30.48 3.63
C GLN A 466 47.18 -31.84 4.35
N LYS A 467 46.03 -32.12 4.95
CA LYS A 467 45.76 -33.42 5.59
C LYS A 467 45.61 -34.56 4.58
N LEU A 468 44.96 -34.30 3.44
CA LEU A 468 44.79 -35.29 2.38
C LEU A 468 46.11 -35.58 1.65
N GLN A 469 46.95 -34.57 1.43
CA GLN A 469 48.29 -34.75 0.89
C GLN A 469 49.14 -35.64 1.80
N LYS A 470 49.11 -35.40 3.12
CA LYS A 470 49.77 -36.28 4.08
C LYS A 470 49.21 -37.71 4.07
N LEU A 471 47.90 -37.88 3.93
CA LEU A 471 47.29 -39.20 3.79
C LEU A 471 47.77 -39.90 2.51
N LEU A 472 47.89 -39.17 1.40
CA LEU A 472 48.41 -39.69 0.14
C LEU A 472 49.88 -40.12 0.25
N GLU A 473 50.71 -39.33 0.94
CA GLU A 473 52.10 -39.70 1.25
C GLU A 473 52.19 -40.96 2.13
N GLU A 474 51.33 -41.08 3.16
CA GLU A 474 51.30 -42.25 4.04
C GLU A 474 50.83 -43.53 3.31
N LEU A 475 49.98 -43.38 2.29
CA LEU A 475 49.50 -44.46 1.44
C LEU A 475 50.43 -44.75 0.25
N GLU A 476 51.41 -43.89 -0.02
CA GLU A 476 52.34 -44.05 -1.13
C GLU A 476 53.26 -45.27 -0.89
N GLY A 477 53.20 -46.24 -1.81
CA GLY A 477 53.93 -47.51 -1.68
C GLY A 477 53.19 -48.61 -0.92
N GLN A 478 51.96 -48.36 -0.43
CA GLN A 478 51.10 -49.38 0.17
C GLN A 478 50.11 -49.97 -0.84
N ASN A 479 49.87 -51.28 -0.80
CA ASN A 479 48.90 -51.93 -1.68
C ASN A 479 47.49 -51.80 -1.08
N ILE A 480 46.75 -50.77 -1.51
CA ILE A 480 45.41 -50.44 -1.00
C ILE A 480 44.45 -51.64 -1.08
N GLY A 481 44.60 -52.49 -2.10
CA GLY A 481 43.80 -53.72 -2.24
C GLY A 481 44.05 -54.76 -1.15
N GLU A 482 45.28 -54.88 -0.64
CA GLU A 482 45.60 -55.78 0.47
C GLU A 482 45.14 -55.21 1.81
N ILE A 483 45.25 -53.89 2.01
CA ILE A 483 44.79 -53.20 3.23
C ILE A 483 43.26 -53.31 3.36
N LEU A 484 42.52 -53.08 2.28
CA LEU A 484 41.06 -53.25 2.29
C LEU A 484 40.67 -54.70 2.57
N ARG A 485 41.42 -55.69 2.04
CA ARG A 485 41.18 -57.11 2.33
C ARG A 485 41.46 -57.47 3.78
N GLN A 486 42.50 -56.90 4.40
CA GLN A 486 42.80 -57.05 5.83
C GLN A 486 41.75 -56.36 6.72
N MET A 487 41.12 -55.28 6.24
CA MET A 487 40.00 -54.64 6.95
C MET A 487 38.70 -55.46 6.87
N GLU A 488 38.54 -56.30 5.85
CA GLU A 488 37.44 -57.26 5.70
C GLU A 488 37.66 -58.55 6.53
N GLU A 489 38.89 -58.85 6.94
CA GLU A 489 39.19 -60.00 7.80
C GLU A 489 38.56 -59.83 9.20
N GLU A 490 37.85 -60.87 9.67
CA GLU A 490 37.09 -60.86 10.94
C GLU A 490 37.95 -60.52 12.16
N GLU A 491 39.24 -60.87 12.12
CA GLU A 491 40.20 -60.58 13.20
C GLU A 491 40.45 -59.07 13.37
N PHE A 492 40.46 -58.30 12.27
CA PHE A 492 40.60 -56.85 12.32
C PHE A 492 39.32 -56.20 12.89
N GLN A 493 38.15 -56.69 12.48
CA GLN A 493 36.85 -56.22 12.99
C GLN A 493 36.72 -56.50 14.49
N ALA A 494 37.11 -57.70 14.96
CA ALA A 494 37.15 -58.06 16.37
C ALA A 494 38.12 -57.17 17.17
N SER A 495 39.27 -56.80 16.58
CA SER A 495 40.26 -55.91 17.21
C SER A 495 39.77 -54.47 17.38
N ILE A 496 38.91 -54.01 16.46
CA ILE A 496 38.23 -52.71 16.54
C ILE A 496 37.06 -52.79 17.52
N GLU A 497 36.33 -53.91 17.54
CA GLU A 497 35.25 -54.20 18.49
C GLU A 497 35.73 -54.13 19.96
N GLY A 498 36.92 -54.64 20.24
CA GLY A 498 37.54 -54.54 21.57
C GLY A 498 38.00 -53.14 21.99
N LYS A 499 38.05 -52.17 21.07
CA LYS A 499 38.52 -50.80 21.32
C LYS A 499 37.41 -49.74 21.36
N LEU A 500 36.13 -50.15 21.28
CA LEU A 500 35.01 -49.19 21.36
C LEU A 500 34.72 -48.76 22.81
N PRO A 501 34.35 -47.48 23.02
CA PRO A 501 33.92 -47.00 24.32
C PRO A 501 32.66 -47.69 24.84
N ALA A 502 32.59 -47.93 26.15
CA ALA A 502 31.53 -48.71 26.82
C ALA A 502 30.10 -48.13 26.70
N PHE A 503 29.93 -46.90 26.18
CA PHE A 503 28.63 -46.27 25.96
C PHE A 503 28.01 -46.56 24.59
N ASN A 504 28.74 -47.24 23.69
CA ASN A 504 28.19 -47.67 22.40
C ASN A 504 27.30 -48.91 22.59
N VAL A 505 26.00 -48.69 22.79
CA VAL A 505 24.98 -49.75 22.77
C VAL A 505 24.66 -50.06 21.30
N ARG A 506 25.21 -51.16 20.77
CA ARG A 506 24.85 -51.63 19.43
C ARG A 506 23.50 -52.35 19.48
N ILE A 507 22.58 -51.95 18.62
CA ILE A 507 21.34 -52.69 18.34
C ILE A 507 21.70 -53.79 17.34
N PRO A 508 21.60 -55.09 17.68
CA PRO A 508 21.76 -56.14 16.70
C PRO A 508 20.62 -56.02 15.69
N LEU A 509 20.94 -55.57 14.48
CA LEU A 509 20.01 -55.67 13.37
C LEU A 509 19.88 -57.16 13.03
N PRO A 510 18.66 -57.70 12.86
CA PRO A 510 18.47 -59.03 12.35
C PRO A 510 19.27 -59.15 11.06
N ALA A 511 20.20 -60.10 10.99
CA ALA A 511 20.86 -60.44 9.74
C ALA A 511 19.73 -60.70 8.74
N ALA A 512 19.72 -59.96 7.62
CA ALA A 512 18.78 -60.22 6.55
C ALA A 512 19.05 -61.65 6.08
N THR A 513 18.22 -62.59 6.55
CA THR A 513 18.11 -63.90 5.96
C THR A 513 17.82 -63.64 4.49
N LYS A 514 18.78 -64.06 3.64
CA LYS A 514 18.53 -64.13 2.20
C LYS A 514 17.20 -64.87 2.04
N PRO A 515 16.24 -64.38 1.25
CA PRO A 515 15.01 -65.10 1.04
C PRO A 515 15.40 -66.39 0.34
N ASP A 516 15.40 -67.48 1.09
CA ASP A 516 15.51 -68.81 0.53
C ASP A 516 14.26 -68.96 -0.33
N THR A 517 14.51 -69.02 -1.62
CA THR A 517 13.46 -69.21 -2.60
C THR A 517 13.17 -70.70 -2.52
N PHE A 518 11.89 -71.08 -2.42
CA PHE A 518 11.37 -72.44 -2.22
C PHE A 518 11.23 -72.87 -0.76
N GLU A 519 10.06 -72.59 -0.19
CA GLU A 519 9.27 -73.65 0.46
C GLU A 519 7.78 -73.31 0.36
N ASP A 520 7.04 -74.27 -0.18
CA ASP A 520 5.62 -74.25 -0.50
C ASP A 520 4.75 -74.32 0.77
N ASP A 521 3.59 -73.66 0.68
CA ASP A 521 2.29 -74.02 1.26
C ASP A 521 2.27 -74.79 2.60
N GLU A 522 2.05 -74.06 3.70
CA GLU A 522 1.16 -74.57 4.76
C GLU A 522 0.25 -73.45 5.29
N ASP A 523 -1.03 -73.64 5.00
CA ASP A 523 -2.20 -72.95 5.53
C ASP A 523 -2.23 -73.10 7.06
N SER A 524 -1.91 -72.02 7.77
CA SER A 524 -2.21 -71.90 9.20
C SER A 524 -2.79 -70.51 9.44
N GLY A 525 -4.11 -70.48 9.60
CA GLY A 525 -4.85 -69.30 9.99
C GLY A 525 -4.52 -68.90 11.43
N GLU A 526 -3.93 -67.73 11.59
CA GLU A 526 -4.10 -66.93 12.80
C GLU A 526 -4.49 -65.50 12.41
N ASP A 527 -5.74 -65.19 12.79
CA ASP A 527 -6.34 -63.87 12.81
C ASP A 527 -5.64 -63.02 13.88
N GLU A 528 -4.56 -62.35 13.51
CA GLU A 528 -4.00 -61.23 14.27
C GLU A 528 -3.99 -59.96 13.41
N GLY A 529 -5.06 -59.17 13.52
CA GLY A 529 -5.03 -57.71 13.53
C GLY A 529 -4.13 -57.02 12.49
N ASP A 530 -4.24 -57.41 11.23
CA ASP A 530 -3.40 -56.88 10.16
C ASP A 530 -3.79 -55.41 9.85
N VAL A 531 -3.11 -54.47 10.51
CA VAL A 531 -3.27 -53.03 10.24
C VAL A 531 -2.78 -52.79 8.82
N VAL A 532 -3.75 -52.65 7.90
CA VAL A 532 -3.54 -52.41 6.47
C VAL A 532 -2.57 -51.24 6.28
N THR A 533 -1.30 -51.55 6.01
CA THR A 533 -0.28 -50.54 5.79
C THR A 533 -0.59 -49.78 4.49
N ARG A 534 -0.29 -48.48 4.47
CA ARG A 534 -0.50 -47.60 3.30
C ARG A 534 0.06 -48.20 1.99
N ALA A 535 1.12 -49.00 2.08
CA ALA A 535 1.70 -49.69 0.95
C ALA A 535 0.81 -50.82 0.40
N SER A 536 0.15 -51.61 1.24
CA SER A 536 -0.76 -52.67 0.79
C SER A 536 -2.02 -52.08 0.16
N LEU A 537 -2.59 -51.03 0.76
CA LEU A 537 -3.71 -50.25 0.20
C LEU A 537 -3.38 -49.64 -1.17
N LYS A 538 -2.15 -49.15 -1.35
CA LYS A 538 -1.69 -48.60 -2.63
C LYS A 538 -1.49 -49.69 -3.68
N LYS A 539 -0.98 -50.86 -3.29
CA LYS A 539 -0.81 -52.00 -4.19
C LYS A 539 -2.15 -52.58 -4.63
N GLN A 540 -3.11 -52.67 -3.71
CA GLN A 540 -4.47 -53.14 -3.97
C GLN A 540 -5.24 -52.17 -4.87
N SER A 541 -5.13 -50.85 -4.65
CA SER A 541 -5.76 -49.85 -5.52
C SER A 541 -5.15 -49.85 -6.93
N GLN A 542 -3.84 -50.06 -7.04
CA GLN A 542 -3.14 -50.16 -8.32
C GLN A 542 -3.54 -51.41 -9.10
N GLN A 543 -3.73 -52.57 -8.43
CA GLN A 543 -4.30 -53.77 -9.05
C GLN A 543 -5.75 -53.58 -9.53
N ILE A 544 -6.58 -52.83 -8.79
CA ILE A 544 -7.96 -52.51 -9.22
C ILE A 544 -7.95 -51.60 -10.45
N ILE A 545 -7.04 -50.64 -10.51
CA ILE A 545 -6.88 -49.76 -11.67
C ILE A 545 -6.35 -50.56 -12.87
N GLU A 546 -5.35 -51.42 -12.70
CA GLU A 546 -4.78 -52.24 -13.78
C GLU A 546 -5.76 -53.29 -14.31
N SER A 547 -6.59 -53.88 -13.43
CA SER A 547 -7.64 -54.82 -13.85
C SER A 547 -8.78 -54.14 -14.60
N LYS A 548 -9.13 -52.88 -14.25
CA LYS A 548 -10.15 -52.10 -14.98
C LYS A 548 -9.62 -51.38 -16.23
N THR A 549 -8.32 -51.16 -16.35
CA THR A 549 -7.70 -50.48 -17.52
C THR A 549 -7.23 -51.43 -18.62
N LYS A 550 -7.32 -52.76 -18.44
CA LYS A 550 -7.21 -53.73 -19.54
C LYS A 550 -8.43 -53.68 -20.48
N ARG A 551 -8.55 -52.59 -21.26
CA ARG A 551 -9.28 -52.60 -22.53
C ARG A 551 -8.55 -53.54 -23.48
N LYS A 552 -9.20 -54.66 -23.84
CA LYS A 552 -8.79 -55.57 -24.92
C LYS A 552 -8.44 -54.77 -26.18
N SER A 553 -7.15 -54.58 -26.46
CA SER A 553 -6.72 -54.13 -27.78
C SER A 553 -6.61 -55.37 -28.69
N ARG A 554 -7.38 -55.36 -29.78
CA ARG A 554 -7.33 -56.36 -30.85
C ARG A 554 -5.92 -56.41 -31.46
N PRO A 555 -5.36 -57.60 -31.79
CA PRO A 555 -4.11 -57.67 -32.51
C PRO A 555 -4.33 -57.18 -33.95
N LYS A 556 -3.61 -56.10 -34.33
CA LYS A 556 -3.52 -55.64 -35.73
C LYS A 556 -2.62 -56.59 -36.51
N LYS A 557 -3.13 -57.07 -37.65
CA LYS A 557 -2.42 -57.86 -38.67
C LYS A 557 -1.06 -57.24 -39.02
N LYS A 558 0.01 -58.03 -38.91
CA LYS A 558 1.30 -57.75 -39.57
C LYS A 558 1.11 -57.85 -41.09
N LYS A 559 1.45 -56.77 -41.79
CA LYS A 559 1.69 -56.77 -43.24
C LYS A 559 2.97 -57.54 -43.50
N GLY A 560 2.92 -58.49 -44.44
CA GLY A 560 4.10 -59.13 -44.99
C GLY A 560 4.94 -58.15 -45.80
N LYS A 561 6.26 -58.32 -45.72
CA LYS A 561 7.21 -57.99 -46.78
C LYS A 561 8.25 -59.11 -46.84
N GLN A 562 8.35 -59.65 -48.04
CA GLN A 562 9.29 -60.65 -48.60
C GLN A 562 9.12 -62.08 -48.13
#